data_AF-A0A1Z8W2J6-F1
#
_entry.id   AF-A0A1Z8W2J6-F1
#
_cell.length_a   1.000
_cell.length_b   1.000
_cell.length_c   1.000
_cell.angle_alpha   90.00
_cell.angle_beta   90.00
_cell.angle_gamma   90.00
#
_symmetry.space_group_name_H-M   'P 1'
#
loop_
_entity.id
_entity.type
_entity.pdbx_description
1 polymer ?
#
loop_
_entity_poly.entity_id
_entity_poly.type
_entity_poly.pdbx_seq_one_letter_code
_entity_poly.pdbx_strand_id
1 'polypeptide(L)'
;MFLPLVYIGVIWFLFNRYKKNHQEIQEKIKPCLKWAKAQALPIPTKPSLIEMFLIENRYYWYLRFPFGLIVPFLPITKKVHFYKQEINNLWEIWEREGSPGKQ
;
A
#
# COMPACT_ATOMS: atom_id res chain seq x y z
N MET A 1 -25.22 24.65 2.24
CA MET A 1 -25.24 23.21 1.95
C MET A 1 -24.07 22.85 1.01
N PHE A 2 -22.81 22.99 1.45
CA PHE A 2 -21.61 22.76 0.60
C PHE A 2 -20.63 21.70 1.16
N LEU A 3 -20.81 21.33 2.44
CA LEU A 3 -19.98 20.35 3.15
C LEU A 3 -19.81 18.99 2.45
N PRO A 4 -20.84 18.35 1.86
CA PRO A 4 -20.66 17.04 1.24
C PRO A 4 -19.83 17.09 -0.05
N LEU A 5 -19.94 18.17 -0.84
CA LEU A 5 -19.17 18.32 -2.08
C LEU A 5 -17.68 18.58 -1.81
N VAL A 6 -17.38 19.41 -0.80
CA VAL A 6 -16.00 19.64 -0.35
C VAL A 6 -15.39 18.34 0.18
N TYR A 7 -16.14 17.56 0.94
CA TYR A 7 -15.70 16.27 1.46
C TYR A 7 -15.35 15.26 0.35
N ILE A 8 -16.20 15.14 -0.66
CA ILE A 8 -15.94 14.28 -1.83
C ILE A 8 -14.71 14.77 -2.60
N GLY A 9 -14.58 16.09 -2.81
CA GLY A 9 -13.43 16.68 -3.50
C GLY A 9 -12.11 16.41 -2.77
N VAL A 10 -12.10 16.48 -1.45
CA VAL A 10 -10.93 16.14 -0.61
C VAL A 10 -10.58 14.66 -0.75
N ILE A 11 -11.55 13.74 -0.61
CA ILE A 11 -11.31 12.30 -0.78
C ILE A 11 -10.73 11.99 -2.16
N TRP A 12 -11.30 12.57 -3.22
CA TRP A 12 -10.83 12.36 -4.58
C TRP A 12 -9.40 12.87 -4.78
N PHE A 13 -9.09 14.06 -4.27
CA PHE A 13 -7.74 14.63 -4.32
C PHE A 13 -6.72 13.74 -3.62
N LEU A 14 -7.05 13.25 -2.43
CA LEU A 14 -6.19 12.36 -1.65
C LEU A 14 -5.99 11.01 -2.33
N PHE A 15 -7.06 10.44 -2.89
CA PHE A 15 -6.99 9.21 -3.65
C PHE A 15 -6.06 9.35 -4.86
N ASN A 16 -6.16 10.45 -5.60
CA ASN A 16 -5.26 10.72 -6.72
C ASN A 16 -3.81 10.88 -6.29
N ARG A 17 -3.55 11.61 -5.20
CA ARG A 17 -2.21 11.76 -4.63
C ARG A 17 -1.65 10.41 -4.18
N TYR A 18 -2.47 9.61 -3.50
CA TYR A 18 -2.12 8.27 -3.06
C TYR A 18 -1.78 7.36 -4.24
N LYS A 19 -2.62 7.36 -5.29
CA LYS A 19 -2.40 6.59 -6.51
C LYS A 19 -1.05 6.92 -7.14
N LYS A 20 -0.70 8.21 -7.25
CA LYS A 20 0.58 8.65 -7.82
C LYS A 20 1.76 8.17 -6.98
N ASN A 21 1.71 8.35 -5.66
CA ASN A 21 2.77 7.91 -4.74
C ASN A 21 2.94 6.38 -4.78
N HIS A 22 1.84 5.64 -4.79
CA HIS A 22 1.86 4.18 -4.82
C HIS A 22 2.42 3.66 -6.15
N GLN A 23 2.17 4.33 -7.28
CA GLN A 23 2.80 3.98 -8.55
C GLN A 23 4.33 4.15 -8.49
N GLU A 24 4.82 5.24 -7.90
CA GLU A 24 6.26 5.46 -7.74
C GLU A 24 6.91 4.38 -6.86
N ILE A 25 6.28 4.03 -5.74
CA ILE A 25 6.74 2.95 -4.86
C ILE A 25 6.76 1.60 -5.61
N GLN A 26 5.75 1.32 -6.42
CA GLN A 26 5.68 0.08 -7.19
C GLN A 26 6.76 -0.01 -8.26
N GLU A 27 7.11 1.09 -8.92
CA GLU A 27 8.23 1.12 -9.86
C GLU A 27 9.58 0.90 -9.13
N LYS A 28 9.76 1.42 -7.92
CA LYS A 28 10.95 1.15 -7.08
C LYS A 28 11.05 -0.31 -6.64
N ILE A 29 9.91 -0.95 -6.33
CA ILE A 29 9.84 -2.35 -5.86
C ILE A 29 9.91 -3.37 -7.02
N LYS A 30 9.58 -2.95 -8.24
CA LYS A 30 9.61 -3.78 -9.45
C LYS A 30 10.91 -4.57 -9.66
N PRO A 31 12.13 -4.01 -9.50
CA PRO A 31 13.37 -4.79 -9.59
C PRO A 31 13.47 -5.87 -8.50
N CYS A 32 13.11 -5.55 -7.25
CA CYS A 32 13.06 -6.52 -6.14
C CYS A 32 12.09 -7.67 -6.46
N LEU A 33 10.91 -7.38 -7.02
CA LEU A 33 9.94 -8.41 -7.40
C LEU A 33 10.43 -9.27 -8.56
N LYS A 34 11.13 -8.67 -9.54
CA LYS A 34 11.74 -9.43 -10.64
C LYS A 34 12.84 -10.36 -10.12
N TRP A 35 13.69 -9.89 -9.21
CA TRP A 35 14.70 -10.70 -8.55
C TRP A 35 14.07 -11.84 -7.75
N ALA A 36 13.05 -11.55 -6.93
CA ALA A 36 12.33 -12.57 -6.16
C ALA A 36 11.71 -13.66 -7.05
N LYS A 37 11.15 -13.26 -8.21
CA LYS A 37 10.63 -14.20 -9.20
C LYS A 37 11.72 -15.09 -9.81
N ALA A 38 12.90 -14.53 -10.07
CA ALA A 38 14.04 -15.29 -10.58
C ALA A 38 14.57 -16.30 -9.55
N GLN A 39 14.51 -15.96 -8.27
CA GLN A 39 14.90 -16.82 -7.15
C GLN A 39 13.79 -17.79 -6.70
N ALA A 40 12.67 -17.86 -7.43
CA ALA A 40 11.49 -18.66 -7.08
C ALA A 40 10.93 -18.41 -5.66
N LEU A 41 11.07 -17.19 -5.15
CA LEU A 41 10.51 -16.79 -3.86
C LEU A 41 8.99 -16.57 -3.94
N PRO A 42 8.25 -16.82 -2.84
CA PRO A 42 6.80 -16.58 -2.79
C PRO A 42 6.53 -15.07 -2.92
N ILE A 43 5.72 -14.70 -3.92
CA ILE A 43 5.33 -13.30 -4.14
C ILE A 43 3.97 -13.07 -3.44
N PRO A 44 3.88 -12.08 -2.54
CA PRO A 44 2.64 -11.76 -1.83
C PRO A 44 1.52 -11.38 -2.82
N THR A 45 0.29 -11.83 -2.53
CA THR A 45 -0.88 -11.42 -3.32
C THR A 45 -1.21 -9.96 -3.05
N LYS A 46 -1.16 -9.12 -4.09
CA LYS A 46 -1.37 -7.68 -3.99
C LYS A 46 -2.84 -7.33 -3.65
N PRO A 47 -3.11 -6.63 -2.52
CA PRO A 47 -4.41 -6.02 -2.26
C PRO A 47 -4.80 -4.98 -3.33
N SER A 48 -6.08 -4.67 -3.43
CA SER A 48 -6.55 -3.62 -4.33
C SER A 48 -6.08 -2.24 -3.87
N LEU A 49 -5.91 -1.32 -4.81
CA LEU A 49 -5.46 0.05 -4.51
C LEU A 49 -6.44 0.79 -3.59
N ILE A 50 -7.73 0.47 -3.67
CA ILE A 50 -8.78 1.01 -2.79
C ILE A 50 -8.65 0.42 -1.38
N GLU A 51 -8.44 -0.90 -1.25
CA GLU A 51 -8.17 -1.53 0.05
C GLU A 51 -6.96 -0.86 0.73
N MET A 52 -5.84 -0.73 0.02
CA MET A 52 -4.64 -0.09 0.58
C MET A 52 -4.90 1.38 0.93
N PHE A 53 -5.57 2.13 0.05
CA PHE A 53 -5.93 3.53 0.32
C PHE A 53 -6.76 3.66 1.61
N LEU A 54 -7.81 2.84 1.77
CA LEU A 54 -8.66 2.86 2.95
C LEU A 54 -7.89 2.52 4.22
N ILE A 55 -7.02 1.49 4.17
CA ILE A 55 -6.23 1.06 5.33
C ILE A 55 -5.19 2.10 5.74
N GLU A 56 -4.49 2.70 4.78
CA GLU A 56 -3.41 3.66 5.04
C GLU A 56 -3.94 5.03 5.44
N ASN A 57 -5.08 5.42 4.89
CA ASN A 57 -5.68 6.73 5.15
C ASN A 57 -6.75 6.68 6.27
N ARG A 58 -6.97 5.52 6.92
CA ARG A 58 -7.96 5.36 8.01
C ARG A 58 -7.77 6.31 9.19
N TYR A 59 -6.55 6.79 9.39
CA TYR A 59 -6.18 7.67 10.51
C TYR A 59 -6.47 9.14 10.25
N TYR A 60 -6.75 9.52 9.00
CA TYR A 60 -7.14 10.89 8.71
C TYR A 60 -8.51 11.20 9.30
N TRP A 61 -8.61 12.36 9.95
CA TRP A 61 -9.80 12.79 10.70
C TRP A 61 -11.11 12.72 9.90
N TYR A 62 -11.07 12.97 8.58
CA TYR A 62 -12.23 12.89 7.69
C TYR A 62 -12.57 11.45 7.24
N LEU A 63 -11.66 10.48 7.33
CA LEU A 63 -11.94 9.06 7.11
C LEU A 63 -12.21 8.32 8.44
N ARG A 64 -11.87 8.93 9.58
CA ARG A 64 -12.01 8.34 10.91
C ARG A 64 -13.46 7.99 11.27
N PHE A 65 -14.44 8.69 10.71
CA PHE A 65 -15.85 8.39 10.89
C PHE A 65 -16.57 8.32 9.53
N PRO A 66 -17.22 7.20 9.16
CA PRO A 66 -17.40 5.96 9.93
C PRO A 66 -16.25 4.94 9.78
N PHE A 67 -15.30 5.14 8.86
CA PHE A 67 -14.36 4.09 8.47
C PHE A 67 -13.31 3.78 9.55
N GLY A 68 -12.85 4.75 10.33
CA GLY A 68 -11.86 4.52 11.40
C GLY A 68 -12.31 3.54 12.49
N LEU A 69 -13.62 3.36 12.70
CA LEU A 69 -14.17 2.37 13.64
C LEU A 69 -14.37 0.99 13.01
N ILE A 70 -14.74 0.93 11.73
CA ILE A 70 -15.12 -0.32 11.06
C ILE A 70 -13.91 -1.00 10.42
N VAL A 71 -13.01 -0.22 9.82
CA VAL A 71 -11.86 -0.71 9.04
C VAL A 71 -10.94 -1.64 9.83
N PRO A 72 -10.56 -1.37 11.10
CA PRO A 72 -9.69 -2.26 11.86
C PRO A 72 -10.21 -3.71 12.00
N PHE A 73 -11.53 -3.89 12.01
CA PHE A 73 -12.17 -5.20 12.14
C PHE A 73 -12.37 -5.92 10.80
N LEU A 74 -12.19 -5.24 9.67
CA LEU A 74 -12.35 -5.87 8.37
C LEU A 74 -11.17 -6.80 8.05
N PRO A 75 -11.43 -7.97 7.43
CA PRO A 75 -10.38 -8.92 7.05
C PRO A 75 -9.36 -8.35 6.05
N ILE A 76 -9.75 -7.30 5.30
CA ILE A 76 -8.86 -6.55 4.39
C ILE A 76 -7.68 -5.89 5.13
N THR A 77 -7.84 -5.53 6.40
CA THR A 77 -6.76 -4.91 7.19
C THR A 77 -5.61 -5.88 7.40
N LYS A 78 -5.92 -7.13 7.74
CA LYS A 78 -4.91 -8.20 7.89
C LYS A 78 -4.22 -8.47 6.55
N LYS A 79 -4.99 -8.56 5.46
CA LYS A 79 -4.47 -8.77 4.11
C LYS A 79 -3.48 -7.68 3.69
N VAL A 80 -3.82 -6.40 3.89
CA VAL A 80 -2.93 -5.27 3.54
C VAL A 80 -1.69 -5.27 4.42
N HIS A 81 -1.84 -5.55 5.72
CA HIS A 81 -0.69 -5.57 6.63
C HIS A 81 0.28 -6.70 6.29
N PHE A 82 -0.24 -7.91 6.03
CA PHE A 82 0.55 -9.07 5.62
C PHE A 82 1.29 -8.82 4.30
N TYR A 83 0.60 -8.29 3.29
CA TYR A 83 1.24 -7.90 2.02
C TYR A 83 2.41 -6.93 2.24
N LYS A 84 2.22 -5.89 3.07
CA LYS A 84 3.28 -4.92 3.36
C LYS A 84 4.48 -5.56 4.06
N GLN A 85 4.21 -6.45 5.02
CA GLN A 85 5.25 -7.15 5.75
C GLN A 85 6.06 -8.07 4.83
N GLU A 86 5.41 -8.85 3.96
CA GLU A 86 6.11 -9.71 3.01
C GLU A 86 6.92 -8.92 1.99
N ILE A 87 6.39 -7.81 1.47
CA ILE A 87 7.14 -6.92 0.57
C ILE A 87 8.38 -6.33 1.26
N ASN A 88 8.25 -5.90 2.52
CA ASN A 88 9.39 -5.37 3.28
C ASN A 88 10.45 -6.45 3.53
N ASN A 89 10.03 -7.67 3.89
CA ASN A 89 10.95 -8.79 4.06
C ASN A 89 11.69 -9.10 2.75
N LEU A 90 10.97 -9.17 1.63
CA LEU A 90 11.58 -9.38 0.30
C LEU A 90 12.56 -8.26 -0.04
N TRP A 91 12.22 -7.02 0.28
CA TRP A 91 13.09 -5.86 0.07
C TRP A 91 14.39 -5.97 0.88
N GLU A 92 14.30 -6.31 2.17
CA GLU A 92 15.47 -6.49 3.04
C GLU A 92 16.38 -7.65 2.61
N ILE A 93 15.80 -8.73 2.07
CA ILE A 93 16.58 -9.83 1.51
C ILE A 93 17.25 -9.38 0.22
N TRP A 94 16.52 -8.71 -0.67
CA TRP A 94 17.06 -8.18 -1.92
C TRP A 94 18.20 -7.17 -1.68
N GLU A 95 18.08 -6.29 -0.70
CA GLU A 95 19.17 -5.36 -0.31
C GLU A 95 20.41 -6.06 0.27
N ARG A 96 20.24 -7.27 0.82
CA ARG A 96 21.35 -8.08 1.32
C ARG A 96 22.02 -8.89 0.22
N GLU A 97 21.25 -9.46 -0.69
CA GLU A 97 21.73 -10.51 -1.61
C GLU A 97 21.81 -10.09 -3.09
N GLY A 98 21.04 -9.09 -3.51
CA GLY A 98 20.78 -8.83 -4.94
C GLY A 98 20.71 -7.37 -5.36
N SER A 99 21.04 -6.42 -4.48
CA SER A 99 21.12 -5.00 -4.84
C SER A 99 22.44 -4.74 -5.58
N PRO A 100 22.41 -4.08 -6.77
CA PRO A 100 23.57 -3.90 -7.65
C PRO A 100 24.65 -2.93 -7.13
N GLY A 101 24.87 -2.85 -5.81
CA GLY A 101 25.88 -2.00 -5.17
C GLY A 101 26.63 -2.64 -4.00
N LYS A 102 26.58 -3.97 -3.83
CA LYS A 102 27.31 -4.71 -2.79
C LYS A 102 28.19 -5.87 -3.31
N GLN A 103 28.49 -5.88 -4.60
CA GLN A 103 29.56 -6.73 -5.17
C GLN A 103 30.70 -5.84 -5.66
#